data_AF-A0A960T9C7-F1
#
_entry.id   AF-A0A960T9C7-F1
#
_cell.length_a   1.000
_cell.length_b   1.000
_cell.length_c   1.000
_cell.angle_alpha   90.00
_cell.angle_beta   90.00
_cell.angle_gamma   90.00
#
_symmetry.space_group_name_H-M   'P 1'
#
loop_
_entity.id
_entity.type
_entity.pdbx_description
1 polymer ?
#
loop_
_entity_poly.entity_id
_entity_poly.type
_entity_poly.pdbx_seq_one_letter_code
_entity_poly.pdbx_strand_id
1 'polypeptide(L)'
;MHNIFKAILLAVPMMILLGSCGEELEPRFEIDLNQHTAFVREGLHGVDEPGSANLPSGEQWEAIAPARNPGGRPIRIHSLKLPGMPARSFPQWSDRPVQDFTIKTCFEVSESLLLRMHSPTLQMAHIGEQWKIYLNG
;
A
#
# COMPACT_ATOMS: atom_id res chain seq x y z
N MET A 1 -61.38 -18.24 -3.75
CA MET A 1 -60.31 -17.22 -3.92
C MET A 1 -60.14 -16.37 -2.65
N HIS A 2 -59.81 -16.98 -1.50
CA HIS A 2 -59.72 -16.24 -0.22
C HIS A 2 -58.43 -16.52 0.58
N ASN A 3 -57.60 -17.47 0.13
CA ASN A 3 -56.39 -17.90 0.86
C ASN A 3 -55.06 -17.40 0.24
N ILE A 4 -55.08 -16.87 -0.99
CA ILE A 4 -53.87 -16.37 -1.67
C ILE A 4 -53.49 -14.97 -1.15
N PHE A 5 -54.48 -14.14 -0.76
CA PHE A 5 -54.24 -12.78 -0.27
C PHE A 5 -53.55 -12.72 1.10
N LYS A 6 -53.73 -13.73 1.97
CA LYS A 6 -53.06 -13.79 3.28
C LYS A 6 -51.58 -14.15 3.18
N ALA A 7 -51.19 -14.93 2.17
CA ALA A 7 -49.79 -15.32 1.97
C ALA A 7 -48.94 -14.14 1.46
N ILE A 8 -49.52 -13.26 0.64
CA ILE A 8 -48.82 -12.09 0.08
C ILE A 8 -48.60 -11.02 1.17
N LEU A 9 -49.53 -10.87 2.12
CA LEU A 9 -49.42 -9.87 3.19
C LEU A 9 -48.33 -10.18 4.22
N LEU A 10 -47.92 -11.44 4.37
CA LEU A 10 -46.86 -11.88 5.28
C LEU A 10 -45.46 -11.92 4.65
N ALA A 11 -45.37 -12.00 3.32
CA ALA A 11 -44.09 -12.01 2.62
C ALA A 11 -43.45 -10.62 2.49
N VAL A 12 -44.27 -9.56 2.40
CA VAL A 12 -43.79 -8.17 2.27
C VAL A 12 -43.03 -7.66 3.51
N PRO A 13 -43.50 -7.83 4.77
CA PRO A 13 -42.74 -7.36 5.93
C PRO A 13 -41.44 -8.16 6.16
N MET A 14 -41.39 -9.43 5.73
CA MET A 14 -40.20 -10.28 5.87
C MET A 14 -39.08 -9.92 4.87
N MET A 15 -39.43 -9.44 3.65
CA MET A 15 -38.43 -8.88 2.72
C MET A 15 -37.87 -7.53 3.17
N ILE A 16 -38.67 -6.71 3.87
CA ILE A 16 -38.23 -5.40 4.38
C ILE A 16 -37.22 -5.56 5.53
N LEU A 17 -37.34 -6.62 6.34
CA LEU A 17 -36.39 -6.91 7.42
C LEU A 17 -35.05 -7.49 6.92
N LEU A 18 -35.01 -8.10 5.74
CA LEU A 18 -33.76 -8.58 5.13
C LEU A 18 -32.96 -7.47 4.42
N GLY A 19 -33.59 -6.31 4.16
CA GLY A 19 -32.92 -5.15 3.54
C GLY A 19 -32.13 -4.26 4.50
N SER A 20 -32.19 -4.52 5.81
CA SER A 20 -31.59 -3.66 6.84
C SER A 20 -30.21 -4.12 7.33
N CYS A 21 -29.62 -5.16 6.74
CA CYS A 21 -28.21 -5.48 6.96
C CYS A 21 -27.35 -4.57 6.07
N GLY A 22 -27.60 -3.26 6.13
CA GLY A 22 -26.62 -2.27 5.73
C GLY A 22 -25.60 -2.23 6.84
N GLU A 23 -24.51 -2.97 6.70
CA GLU A 23 -23.28 -2.61 7.40
C GLU A 23 -23.03 -1.14 7.05
N GLU A 24 -23.30 -0.24 7.99
CA GLU A 24 -22.56 1.01 8.05
C GLU A 24 -21.10 0.58 8.23
N LEU A 25 -20.43 0.37 7.10
CA LEU A 25 -18.99 0.22 7.04
C LEU A 25 -18.45 1.47 7.72
N GLU A 26 -18.03 1.33 8.98
CA GLU A 26 -17.17 2.27 9.67
C GLU A 26 -16.19 2.82 8.63
N PRO A 27 -16.07 4.15 8.48
CA PRO A 27 -15.26 4.74 7.44
C PRO A 27 -13.88 4.10 7.52
N ARG A 28 -13.51 3.31 6.50
CA ARG A 28 -12.19 2.69 6.44
C ARG A 28 -11.19 3.82 6.33
N PHE A 29 -10.40 4.00 7.38
CA PHE A 29 -9.30 4.95 7.35
C PHE A 29 -8.19 4.34 6.51
N GLU A 30 -8.05 4.87 5.30
CA GLU A 30 -7.03 4.47 4.35
C GLU A 30 -5.97 5.57 4.27
N ILE A 31 -4.71 5.16 4.36
CA ILE A 31 -3.56 6.02 4.07
C ILE A 31 -3.00 5.54 2.73
N ASP A 32 -3.20 6.33 1.66
CA ASP A 32 -2.58 6.02 0.37
C ASP A 32 -1.09 6.35 0.43
N LEU A 33 -0.27 5.32 0.65
CA LEU A 33 1.19 5.44 0.69
C LEU A 33 1.78 5.99 -0.62
N ASN A 34 1.06 5.92 -1.75
CA ASN A 34 1.52 6.51 -3.01
C ASN A 34 1.45 8.04 -3.01
N GLN A 35 0.71 8.64 -2.07
CA GLN A 35 0.66 10.10 -1.88
C GLN A 35 1.81 10.64 -1.02
N HIS A 36 2.70 9.76 -0.55
CA HIS A 36 3.86 10.14 0.23
C HIS A 36 5.14 10.03 -0.59
N THR A 37 6.10 10.88 -0.26
CA THR A 37 7.44 10.79 -0.83
C THR A 37 8.04 9.45 -0.40
N ALA A 38 8.58 8.71 -1.37
CA ALA A 38 9.39 7.55 -1.10
C ALA A 38 10.86 7.90 -1.35
N PHE A 39 11.76 7.18 -0.73
CA PHE A 39 13.19 7.30 -0.89
C PHE A 39 13.74 5.94 -1.23
N VAL A 40 14.73 5.90 -2.13
CA VAL A 40 15.36 4.66 -2.53
C VAL A 40 16.87 4.77 -2.45
N ARG A 41 17.49 3.64 -2.10
CA ARG A 41 18.95 3.48 -2.07
C ARG A 41 19.31 2.05 -2.48
N GLU A 42 20.47 1.88 -3.09
CA GLU A 42 21.07 0.57 -3.39
C GLU A 42 21.53 -0.14 -2.11
N GLY A 43 21.23 -1.44 -2.00
CA GLY A 43 21.56 -2.30 -0.87
C GLY A 43 20.37 -2.65 0.01
N LEU A 44 20.52 -3.71 0.83
CA LEU A 44 19.59 -4.06 1.90
C LEU A 44 19.96 -3.29 3.17
N HIS A 45 19.21 -2.23 3.44
CA HIS A 45 19.32 -1.41 4.63
C HIS A 45 18.12 -1.74 5.53
N GLY A 46 18.40 -2.48 6.61
CA GLY A 46 17.39 -2.97 7.54
C GLY A 46 17.22 -2.07 8.76
N VAL A 47 16.45 -2.57 9.71
CA VAL A 47 16.18 -1.91 10.99
C VAL A 47 17.43 -1.73 11.85
N ASP A 48 18.39 -2.64 11.71
CA ASP A 48 19.60 -2.70 12.54
C ASP A 48 20.58 -1.54 12.25
N GLU A 49 20.34 -0.76 11.19
CA GLU A 49 21.15 0.42 10.90
C GLU A 49 20.80 1.61 11.82
N PRO A 50 21.80 2.31 12.38
CA PRO A 50 21.57 3.52 13.15
C PRO A 50 20.79 4.55 12.34
N GLY A 51 19.64 4.99 12.88
CA GLY A 51 18.78 5.97 12.20
C GLY A 51 17.83 5.37 11.16
N SER A 52 17.67 4.05 11.11
CA SER A 52 16.69 3.36 10.25
C SER A 52 15.25 3.86 10.43
N ALA A 53 14.90 4.44 11.59
CA ALA A 53 13.62 5.11 11.84
C ALA A 53 13.54 6.55 11.29
N ASN A 54 14.67 7.26 11.15
CA ASN A 54 14.71 8.67 10.77
C ASN A 54 14.44 8.89 9.28
N LEU A 55 13.91 10.04 8.90
CA LEU A 55 13.79 10.43 7.49
C LEU A 55 15.14 10.25 6.77
N PRO A 56 15.16 9.58 5.61
CA PRO A 56 16.34 9.49 4.79
C PRO A 56 16.94 10.87 4.52
N SER A 57 18.20 11.04 4.92
CA SER A 57 18.95 12.29 4.72
C SER A 57 20.32 11.97 4.14
N GLY A 58 20.74 12.73 3.13
CA GLY A 58 22.07 12.62 2.52
C GLY A 58 22.06 12.12 1.07
N GLU A 59 23.23 12.21 0.43
CA GLU A 59 23.43 11.98 -1.02
C GLU A 59 23.19 10.53 -1.47
N GLN A 60 23.06 9.58 -0.53
CA GLN A 60 22.86 8.16 -0.83
C GLN A 60 21.40 7.78 -1.07
N TRP A 61 20.46 8.68 -0.77
CA TRP A 61 19.04 8.45 -0.93
C TRP A 61 18.47 9.31 -2.05
N GLU A 62 17.82 8.65 -3.00
CA GLU A 62 17.15 9.29 -4.13
C GLU A 62 15.66 9.43 -3.81
N ALA A 63 15.12 10.65 -3.95
CA ALA A 63 13.72 10.92 -3.67
C ALA A 63 12.83 10.56 -4.87
N ILE A 64 11.74 9.84 -4.58
CA ILE A 64 10.69 9.49 -5.53
C ILE A 64 9.46 10.34 -5.16
N ALA A 65 9.09 11.23 -6.09
CA ALA A 65 7.95 12.11 -5.89
C ALA A 65 6.64 11.31 -5.71
N PRO A 66 5.70 11.81 -4.89
CA PRO A 66 4.37 11.24 -4.76
C PRO A 66 3.66 11.06 -6.10
N ALA A 67 2.77 10.09 -6.16
CA ALA A 67 1.85 9.94 -7.27
C ALA A 67 0.93 11.15 -7.38
N ARG A 68 0.80 11.71 -8.59
CA ARG A 68 -0.09 12.85 -8.84
C ARG A 68 -1.58 12.53 -8.68
N ASN A 69 -1.96 11.25 -8.80
CA ASN A 69 -3.33 10.78 -8.69
C ASN A 69 -3.40 9.59 -7.71
N PRO A 70 -4.53 9.41 -7.00
CA PRO A 70 -4.79 8.21 -6.20
C PRO A 70 -4.68 6.93 -7.04
N GLY A 71 -4.09 5.87 -6.49
CA GLY A 71 -3.81 4.63 -7.24
C GLY A 71 -2.65 4.77 -8.23
N GLY A 72 -1.66 5.58 -7.85
CA GLY A 72 -0.51 5.99 -8.65
C GLY A 72 0.28 4.89 -9.37
N ARG A 73 1.14 5.32 -10.30
CA ARG A 73 2.02 4.42 -11.06
C ARG A 73 2.93 3.64 -10.10
N PRO A 74 3.09 2.32 -10.27
CA PRO A 74 3.99 1.52 -9.45
C PRO A 74 5.42 2.03 -9.55
N ILE A 75 6.12 2.05 -8.42
CA ILE A 75 7.56 2.33 -8.38
C ILE A 75 8.29 1.22 -9.14
N ARG A 76 8.94 1.59 -10.24
CA ARG A 76 9.74 0.68 -11.05
C ARG A 76 11.20 1.04 -10.86
N ILE A 77 11.89 0.27 -10.04
CA ILE A 77 13.30 0.50 -9.67
C ILE A 77 14.18 0.75 -10.90
N HIS A 78 14.07 -0.07 -11.95
CA HIS A 78 14.80 0.10 -13.21
C HIS A 78 14.54 1.41 -13.96
N SER A 79 13.46 2.12 -13.66
CA SER A 79 13.12 3.41 -14.28
C SER A 79 13.67 4.62 -13.52
N LEU A 80 14.19 4.41 -12.30
CA LEU A 80 14.69 5.48 -11.43
C LEU A 80 16.11 5.92 -11.79
N LYS A 81 16.82 5.17 -12.65
CA LYS A 81 18.19 5.47 -13.10
C LYS A 81 19.16 5.76 -11.94
N LEU A 82 19.07 4.97 -10.87
CA LEU A 82 19.89 5.16 -9.67
C LEU A 82 21.38 4.95 -10.00
N PRO A 83 22.30 5.64 -9.30
CA PRO A 83 23.72 5.35 -9.37
C PRO A 83 23.99 3.85 -9.12
N GLY A 84 24.93 3.25 -9.86
CA GLY A 84 25.25 1.82 -9.72
C GLY A 84 24.28 0.86 -10.44
N MET A 85 23.14 1.35 -10.95
CA MET A 85 22.23 0.49 -11.70
C MET A 85 22.82 0.04 -13.03
N PRO A 86 22.62 -1.24 -13.38
CA PRO A 86 23.11 -1.75 -14.64
C PRO A 86 22.23 -1.20 -15.77
N ALA A 87 22.82 -0.36 -16.63
CA ALA A 87 22.13 0.32 -17.74
C ALA A 87 21.53 -0.67 -18.75
N ARG A 88 20.19 -0.76 -18.84
CA ARG A 88 19.50 -1.67 -19.76
C ARG A 88 19.60 -1.19 -21.21
N SER A 89 20.05 -2.05 -22.11
CA SER A 89 20.08 -1.81 -23.56
C SER A 89 19.28 -2.89 -24.27
N PHE A 90 18.41 -2.51 -25.20
CA PHE A 90 17.71 -3.46 -26.05
C PHE A 90 18.48 -3.67 -27.35
N PRO A 91 18.67 -4.91 -27.84
CA PRO A 91 18.29 -6.19 -27.22
C PRO A 91 19.29 -6.64 -26.13
N GLN A 92 18.82 -7.36 -25.11
CA GLN A 92 19.66 -7.91 -24.03
C GLN A 92 19.52 -9.42 -23.96
N TRP A 93 20.64 -10.15 -24.00
CA TRP A 93 20.69 -11.62 -24.15
C TRP A 93 21.17 -12.34 -22.89
N SER A 94 21.56 -11.60 -21.85
CA SER A 94 22.03 -12.16 -20.57
C SER A 94 21.30 -11.54 -19.40
N ASP A 95 20.99 -12.38 -18.42
CA ASP A 95 20.51 -11.92 -17.12
C ASP A 95 21.59 -11.09 -16.43
N ARG A 96 21.16 -10.05 -15.71
CA ARG A 96 22.05 -9.20 -14.92
C ARG A 96 22.11 -9.72 -13.49
N PRO A 97 23.20 -9.45 -12.77
CA PRO A 97 23.24 -9.75 -11.33
C PRO A 97 22.03 -9.13 -10.64
N VAL A 98 21.44 -9.89 -9.72
CA VAL A 98 20.42 -9.40 -8.80
C VAL A 98 21.05 -8.29 -7.96
N GLN A 99 20.35 -7.17 -7.84
CA GLN A 99 20.74 -6.05 -7.00
C GLN A 99 19.63 -5.81 -5.98
N ASP A 100 20.05 -5.55 -4.76
CA ASP A 100 19.16 -5.22 -3.67
C ASP A 100 18.90 -3.72 -3.63
N PHE A 101 17.68 -3.37 -3.20
CA PHE A 101 17.29 -1.98 -3.01
C PHE A 101 16.45 -1.86 -1.76
N THR A 102 16.62 -0.74 -1.08
CA THR A 102 15.77 -0.35 0.05
C THR A 102 14.89 0.80 -0.39
N ILE A 103 13.58 0.63 -0.22
CA ILE A 103 12.60 1.71 -0.38
C ILE A 103 12.09 2.06 1.01
N LYS A 104 12.12 3.35 1.33
CA LYS A 104 11.56 3.88 2.57
C LYS A 104 10.52 4.94 2.26
N THR A 105 9.37 4.84 2.92
CA THR A 105 8.34 5.89 2.90
C THR A 105 7.94 6.18 4.34
N CYS A 106 7.63 7.44 4.62
CA CYS A 106 7.17 7.90 5.92
C CYS A 106 5.75 8.44 5.76
N PHE A 107 4.89 8.13 6.72
CA PHE A 107 3.53 8.62 6.79
C PHE A 107 3.18 8.97 8.22
N GLU A 108 2.25 9.89 8.38
CA GLU A 108 1.78 10.32 9.70
C GLU A 108 0.42 9.69 9.99
N VAL A 109 0.23 9.29 11.24
CA VAL A 109 -1.04 8.78 11.74
C VAL A 109 -1.45 9.66 12.91
N SER A 110 -2.67 10.21 12.87
CA SER A 110 -3.18 10.99 13.98
C SER A 110 -3.41 10.10 15.20
N GLU A 111 -3.31 10.66 16.40
CA GLU A 111 -3.60 9.95 17.65
C GLU A 111 -5.02 9.36 17.67
N SER A 112 -5.99 10.14 17.18
CA SER A 112 -7.38 9.69 17.02
C SER A 112 -7.54 8.47 16.12
N LEU A 113 -6.69 8.36 15.08
CA LEU A 113 -6.69 7.25 14.15
C LEU A 113 -5.99 6.02 14.73
N LEU A 114 -4.87 6.22 15.45
CA LEU A 114 -4.19 5.16 16.20
C LEU A 114 -5.13 4.48 17.21
N LEU A 115 -5.91 5.26 17.97
CA LEU A 115 -6.85 4.75 18.97
C LEU A 115 -7.98 3.90 18.38
N ARG A 116 -8.32 4.12 17.11
CA ARG A 116 -9.36 3.38 16.37
C ARG A 116 -8.81 2.20 15.57
N MET A 117 -7.48 2.09 15.45
CA MET A 117 -6.84 1.08 14.64
C MET A 117 -6.78 -0.24 15.39
N HIS A 118 -7.75 -1.12 15.13
CA HIS A 118 -7.77 -2.46 15.74
C HIS A 118 -7.04 -3.51 14.90
N SER A 119 -6.91 -3.30 13.59
CA SER A 119 -6.29 -4.26 12.66
C SER A 119 -5.68 -3.54 11.45
N PRO A 120 -4.55 -2.83 11.61
CA PRO A 120 -3.85 -2.22 10.48
C PRO A 120 -3.51 -3.30 9.45
N THR A 121 -3.81 -3.03 8.19
CA THR A 121 -3.47 -3.91 7.07
C THR A 121 -2.69 -3.12 6.04
N LEU A 122 -1.52 -3.63 5.64
CA LEU A 122 -0.78 -3.10 4.51
C LEU A 122 -1.29 -3.74 3.22
N GLN A 123 -1.84 -2.92 2.32
CA GLN A 123 -2.29 -3.38 1.02
C GLN A 123 -1.29 -2.98 -0.06
N MET A 124 -0.87 -3.96 -0.86
CA MET A 124 0.03 -3.75 -2.00
C MET A 124 -0.58 -4.36 -3.24
N ALA A 125 -0.73 -3.57 -4.31
CA ALA A 125 -1.24 -4.07 -5.57
C ALA A 125 -0.27 -5.07 -6.23
N HIS A 126 1.03 -4.83 -6.07
CA HIS A 126 2.09 -5.67 -6.62
C HIS A 126 3.41 -5.40 -5.89
N ILE A 127 4.16 -6.46 -5.58
CA ILE A 127 5.54 -6.39 -5.11
C ILE A 127 6.36 -7.42 -5.91
N GLY A 128 7.63 -7.09 -6.18
CA GLY A 128 8.53 -8.02 -6.86
C GLY A 128 8.90 -9.22 -5.98
N GLU A 129 9.94 -9.94 -6.40
CA GLU A 129 10.44 -11.10 -5.66
C GLU A 129 11.37 -10.68 -4.52
N GLN A 130 11.49 -11.55 -3.50
CA GLN A 130 12.50 -11.47 -2.42
C GLN A 130 12.50 -10.16 -1.61
N TRP A 131 11.37 -9.83 -0.99
CA TRP A 131 11.21 -8.62 -0.19
C TRP A 131 11.24 -8.88 1.32
N LYS A 132 11.58 -7.83 2.08
CA LYS A 132 11.38 -7.73 3.52
C LYS A 132 10.71 -6.39 3.80
N ILE A 133 9.68 -6.40 4.65
CA ILE A 133 8.97 -5.19 5.07
C ILE A 133 9.25 -4.97 6.55
N TYR A 134 9.58 -3.73 6.89
CA TYR A 134 9.79 -3.25 8.25
C TYR A 134 8.85 -2.08 8.50
N LEU A 135 8.30 -1.97 9.70
CA LEU A 135 7.37 -0.91 10.07
C LEU A 135 7.73 -0.40 11.46
N ASN A 136 8.24 0.83 11.51
CA ASN A 136 8.74 1.50 12.74
C ASN A 136 9.86 0.77 13.48
N GLY A 137 10.53 -0.20 12.85
CA GLY A 137 11.29 -1.19 13.59
C GLY A 137 11.23 -2.55 12.91
#